data_AF-A0A2K1R651-F1
#
_entry.id   AF-A0A2K1R651-F1
#
_cell.length_a   1.000
_cell.length_b   1.000
_cell.length_c   1.000
_cell.angle_alpha   90.00
_cell.angle_beta   90.00
_cell.angle_gamma   90.00
#
_symmetry.space_group_name_H-M   'P 1'
#
loop_
_entity.id
_entity.type
_entity.pdbx_description
1 polymer ?
#
loop_
_entity_poly.entity_id
_entity_poly.type
_entity_poly.pdbx_seq_one_letter_code
_entity_poly.pdbx_strand_id
1 'polypeptide(L)' 'MFQLLNVEEPWTLILDDALANSFIAPATDNIKDDHQLSYEEYERSWEQNEELGLNDIDTSSADAAYDSAQTTIKEKTRE' A
#
# COMPACT_ATOMS: atom_id res chain seq x y z
N MET A 1 21.23 -24.81 10.74
CA MET A 1 20.27 -23.80 11.22
C MET A 1 20.63 -22.36 10.81
N PHE A 2 21.67 -22.10 10.01
CA PHE A 2 22.07 -20.73 9.60
C PHE A 2 22.14 -20.51 8.08
N GLN A 3 21.69 -21.46 7.27
CA GLN A 3 21.92 -21.47 5.82
C GLN A 3 21.40 -20.20 5.11
N LEU A 4 20.25 -19.66 5.55
CA LEU A 4 19.69 -18.42 4.98
C LEU A 4 20.51 -17.18 5.32
N LEU A 5 21.08 -17.12 6.53
CA LEU A 5 21.91 -15.98 6.98
C LEU A 5 23.27 -15.95 6.29
N ASN A 6 23.78 -17.11 5.88
CA ASN A 6 25.03 -17.20 5.12
C ASN A 6 24.84 -16.95 3.62
N VAL A 7 23.60 -16.91 3.12
CA VAL A 7 23.26 -16.70 1.69
C VAL A 7 24.04 -17.66 0.78
N GLU A 8 24.12 -18.93 1.18
CA GLU A 8 24.88 -19.96 0.45
C GLU A 8 24.19 -20.33 -0.89
N GLU A 9 22.88 -20.15 -0.97
CA GLU A 9 22.05 -20.43 -2.15
C GLU A 9 21.10 -19.26 -2.43
N PRO A 10 20.73 -18.99 -3.70
CA PRO A 10 19.72 -17.98 -4.03
C PRO A 10 18.36 -18.30 -3.41
N TRP A 11 17.64 -17.25 -3.00
CA TRP A 11 16.31 -17.34 -2.40
C TRP A 11 15.48 -16.12 -2.77
N THR A 12 14.16 -16.20 -2.57
CA THR A 12 13.21 -15.12 -2.83
C THR A 12 12.50 -14.74 -1.54
N LEU A 13 12.52 -13.46 -1.18
CA LEU A 13 11.65 -12.91 -0.13
C LEU A 13 10.30 -12.58 -0.76
N ILE A 14 9.21 -13.06 -0.17
CA ILE A 14 7.87 -12.56 -0.46
C ILE A 14 7.40 -11.84 0.80
N LEU A 15 7.18 -10.53 0.68
CA LEU A 15 6.65 -9.69 1.75
C LEU A 15 5.27 -9.21 1.32
N ASP A 16 4.24 -9.65 2.03
CA ASP A 16 2.85 -9.29 1.79
C ASP A 16 2.34 -8.48 2.99
N ASP A 17 1.93 -7.23 2.74
CA ASP A 17 1.42 -6.31 3.75
C ASP A 17 0.20 -5.56 3.22
N ALA A 18 -0.97 -6.01 3.66
CA ALA A 18 -2.27 -5.43 3.30
C ALA A 18 -2.43 -3.95 3.69
N LEU A 19 -1.66 -3.44 4.65
CA LEU A 19 -1.71 -2.02 5.04
C LEU A 19 -0.68 -1.15 4.31
N ALA A 20 0.17 -1.74 3.47
CA ALA A 20 1.25 -1.04 2.77
C ALA A 20 2.16 -0.22 3.70
N ASN A 21 2.40 -0.69 4.93
CA ASN A 21 3.25 -0.04 5.92
C ASN A 21 4.70 -0.56 5.90
N SER A 22 4.93 -1.66 5.19
CA SER A 22 6.24 -2.28 5.03
C SER A 22 7.02 -1.65 3.87
N PHE A 23 8.35 -1.63 3.98
CA PHE A 23 9.23 -1.07 2.97
C PHE A 23 10.50 -1.90 2.80
N ILE A 24 10.89 -2.13 1.53
CA ILE A 24 12.17 -2.73 1.15
C ILE A 24 12.95 -1.67 0.37
N ALA A 25 14.15 -1.34 0.84
CA ALA A 25 15.02 -0.41 0.13
C ALA A 25 15.60 -1.07 -1.13
N PRO A 26 15.57 -0.41 -2.30
CA PRO A 26 16.24 -0.90 -3.50
C PRO A 26 17.75 -0.97 -3.28
N ALA A 27 18.42 -1.91 -3.95
CA ALA A 27 19.88 -2.05 -3.90
C ALA A 27 20.61 -1.01 -4.77
N THR A 28 19.88 -0.25 -5.57
CA THR A 28 20.37 0.76 -6.52
C THR A 28 19.84 2.16 -6.20
N ASP A 29 20.46 3.21 -6.78
CA ASP A 29 20.03 4.60 -6.58
C ASP A 29 18.63 4.90 -7.15
N ASN A 30 18.23 4.16 -8.19
CA ASN A 30 16.93 4.28 -8.83
C ASN A 30 16.26 2.91 -8.89
N ILE A 31 15.04 2.84 -8.36
CA ILE A 31 14.23 1.60 -8.31
C ILE A 31 14.06 0.93 -9.68
N LYS A 32 14.09 1.71 -10.77
CA LYS A 32 13.97 1.17 -12.14
C LYS A 32 15.16 0.30 -12.56
N ASP A 33 16.30 0.48 -11.90
CA ASP A 33 17.54 -0.23 -12.18
C ASP A 33 17.73 -1.46 -11.27
N ASP A 34 16.84 -1.68 -10.29
CA ASP A 34 16.85 -2.87 -9.44
C ASP A 34 16.05 -4.00 -10.11
N HIS A 35 16.75 -5.01 -10.63
CA HIS A 35 16.15 -6.18 -11.29
C HIS A 35 15.81 -7.32 -10.31
N GLN A 36 16.17 -7.20 -9.03
CA GLN A 36 15.94 -8.23 -8.01
C GLN A 36 14.75 -7.90 -7.11
N LEU A 37 14.23 -6.67 -7.20
CA LEU A 37 13.06 -6.21 -6.46
C LEU A 37 11.86 -6.02 -7.40
N SER A 38 10.76 -6.69 -7.08
CA SER A 38 9.45 -6.49 -7.73
C SER A 38 8.39 -6.20 -6.68
N TYR A 39 7.43 -5.34 -6.99
CA TYR A 39 6.28 -5.05 -6.15
C TYR A 39 5.00 -5.04 -6.99
N GLU A 40 3.89 -5.37 -6.34
CA GLU A 40 2.55 -5.23 -6.90
C GLU A 40 1.65 -4.58 -5.86
N GLU A 41 0.75 -3.72 -6.34
CA GLU A 41 -0.32 -3.16 -5.53
C GLU A 41 -1.57 -3.98 -5.80
N TYR A 42 -2.31 -4.31 -4.74
CA TYR A 42 -3.53 -5.08 -4.83
C TYR A 42 -4.63 -4.46 -3.95
N GLU A 43 -5.88 -4.71 -4.32
CA GLU A 43 -7.02 -4.34 -3.50
C GLU A 43 -7.21 -5.40 -2.41
N ARG A 44 -7.29 -4.96 -1.16
CA ARG A 44 -7.54 -5.86 -0.02
C ARG A 44 -8.85 -6.61 -0.20
N SER A 45 -8.87 -7.87 0.24
CA SER A 45 -10.12 -8.62 0.35
C SER A 45 -11.00 -8.07 1.46
N TRP A 46 -12.29 -8.42 1.42
CA TRP A 46 -13.23 -8.02 2.46
C TRP A 46 -12.83 -8.59 3.83
N GLU A 47 -12.36 -9.84 3.87
CA GLU A 47 -11.87 -10.51 5.07
C GLU A 47 -10.61 -9.85 5.63
N GLN A 48 -9.67 -9.42 4.76
CA GLN A 48 -8.50 -8.66 5.19
C GLN A 48 -8.91 -7.33 5.85
N ASN A 49 -9.90 -6.63 5.27
CA ASN A 49 -10.42 -5.40 5.88
C ASN A 49 -11.10 -5.67 7.24
N GLU A 50 -11.81 -6.79 7.36
CA GLU A 50 -12.46 -7.20 8.62
C GLU A 50 -11.43 -7.49 9.71
N GLU A 51 -10.39 -8.28 9.40
CA GLU A 51 -9.31 -8.60 10.35
C GLU A 51 -8.56 -7.35 10.83
N LEU A 52 -8.45 -6.35 9.96
CA LEU A 52 -7.81 -5.06 10.26
C LEU A 52 -8.77 -4.06 10.93
N GLY A 53 -10.05 -4.41 11.12
CA GLY A 53 -11.08 -3.55 11.71
C GLY A 53 -11.47 -2.35 10.84
N LEU A 54 -11.17 -2.41 9.54
CA LEU A 54 -11.40 -1.30 8.60
C LEU A 54 -12.87 -1.16 8.21
N ASN A 55 -13.62 -2.27 8.20
CA ASN A 55 -15.05 -2.27 7.87
C ASN A 55 -15.90 -1.50 8.89
N ASP A 56 -15.42 -1.39 10.14
CA ASP A 56 -16.13 -0.72 11.24
C ASP A 56 -15.75 0.76 11.40
N ILE A 57 -14.85 1.29 10.57
CA ILE A 57 -14.40 2.69 10.68
C ILE A 57 -15.53 3.64 10.28
N ASP A 58 -15.92 4.52 11.21
CA ASP A 58 -16.80 5.65 10.90
C ASP A 58 -16.04 6.72 10.10
N THR A 59 -16.33 6.76 8.80
CA THR A 59 -15.75 7.71 7.84
C THR A 59 -16.65 8.92 7.58
N SER A 60 -17.80 9.04 8.27
CA SER A 60 -18.81 10.08 8.00
C SER A 60 -18.28 11.51 8.06
N SER A 61 -17.34 11.79 8.98
CA SER A 61 -16.70 13.10 9.06
C SER A 61 -15.79 13.39 7.86
N ALA A 62 -15.10 12.39 7.34
CA ALA A 62 -14.24 12.54 6.17
C ALA A 62 -15.11 12.70 4.91
N ASP A 63 -16.15 11.90 4.78
CA ASP A 63 -17.12 11.97 3.67
C ASP A 63 -17.75 13.36 3.58
N ALA A 64 -18.22 13.90 4.71
CA ALA A 64 -18.77 15.25 4.77
C ALA A 64 -17.75 16.32 4.32
N ALA A 65 -16.47 16.17 4.67
CA ALA A 65 -15.42 17.08 4.25
C ALA A 65 -15.15 16.98 2.72
N TYR A 66 -15.06 15.78 2.17
CA TYR A 66 -14.82 15.57 0.74
C TYR A 66 -16.00 16.02 -0.14
N ASP A 67 -17.24 15.77 0.30
CA ASP A 67 -18.44 16.21 -0.41
C ASP A 67 -18.53 17.74 -0.46
N SER A 68 -18.19 18.42 0.64
CA SER A 68 -18.14 19.88 0.68
C SER A 68 -17.10 20.45 -0.31
N ALA A 69 -15.89 19.85 -0.34
CA ALA A 69 -14.81 20.27 -1.22
C ALA A 69 -15.15 20.03 -2.71
N GLN A 70 -15.77 18.90 -3.05
CA GLN A 70 -16.19 18.61 -4.42
C GLN A 70 -17.31 19.54 -4.90
N THR A 71 -18.23 19.92 -4.00
CA THR A 71 -19.31 20.86 -4.32
C THR A 71 -18.73 22.24 -4.67
N THR A 72 -17.78 22.73 -3.86
CA THR A 72 -17.09 24.01 -4.12
C THR A 72 -16.29 23.99 -5.42
N ILE A 73 -15.63 22.87 -5.75
CA ILE A 73 -14.88 22.74 -7.01
C ILE A 73 -15.82 22.76 -8.22
N LYS A 74 -16.92 22.00 -8.18
CA LYS A 74 -17.90 21.94 -9.30
C LYS A 74 -18.59 23.27 -9.56
N GLU A 75 -18.82 24.09 -8.53
CA GLU A 75 -19.37 25.45 -8.69
C GLU A 75 -18.34 26.40 -9.33
N LYS A 76 -17.06 26.30 -8.95
CA LYS A 76 -15.99 27.14 -9.49
C LYS A 76 -15.61 26.83 -10.94
N THR A 77 -15.81 25.59 -11.40
CA THR A 77 -15.56 25.20 -12.81
C THR A 77 -16.75 25.48 -13.74
N ARG A 78 -17.89 25.96 -13.20
CA ARG A 78 -19.09 26.31 -13.97
C ARG A 78 -19.22 27.82 -14.25
N GLU A 79 -18.24 28.62 -13.82
CA GLU A 79 -18.04 30.03 -14.20
C GLU A 79 -16.86 30.16 -15.17
#